data_AF-A0A3D4MFS0-F1
#
_entry.id   AF-A0A3D4MFS0-F1
#
_cell.length_a   1.000
_cell.length_b   1.000
_cell.length_c   1.000
_cell.angle_alpha   90.00
_cell.angle_beta   90.00
_cell.angle_gamma   90.00
#
_symmetry.space_group_name_H-M   'P 1'
#
loop_
_entity.id
_entity.type
_entity.pdbx_description
1 polymer ?
#
loop_
_entity_poly.entity_id
_entity_poly.type
_entity_poly.pdbx_seq_one_letter_code
_entity_poly.pdbx_strand_id
1 'polypeptide(L)'
;FFTNQPGVKIPDYLKERYPEEMTIVLQHQFYDLEVDAEKFSVMLSFNNVPERLTIPLSAITIFADPSVNFALQFQPLSEEDDEDIRFDAEELDLDKDDKQKKKGEVVSLDSFRKKDKDKDK
;
A
#
# COMPACT_ATOMS: atom_id res chain seq x y z
N PHE A 1 -4.09 -2.60 0.93
CA PHE A 1 -4.32 -3.52 -0.22
C PHE A 1 -5.74 -4.02 -0.15
N PHE A 2 -6.39 -4.28 -1.29
CA PHE A 2 -7.75 -4.84 -1.32
C PHE A 2 -7.73 -6.32 -0.95
N THR A 3 -8.52 -6.73 0.04
CA THR A 3 -8.52 -8.12 0.54
C THR A 3 -9.32 -9.08 -0.34
N ASN A 4 -10.25 -8.54 -1.13
CA ASN A 4 -11.16 -9.31 -2.00
C ASN A 4 -10.65 -9.51 -3.44
N GLN A 5 -9.52 -8.91 -3.80
CA GLN A 5 -9.03 -9.00 -5.17
C GLN A 5 -8.57 -10.43 -5.52
N PRO A 6 -8.80 -10.91 -6.76
CA PRO A 6 -8.31 -12.20 -7.21
C PRO A 6 -6.82 -12.38 -6.95
N GLY A 7 -6.45 -13.54 -6.42
CA GLY A 7 -5.06 -13.89 -6.10
C GLY A 7 -4.63 -13.55 -4.67
N VAL A 8 -5.38 -12.72 -3.93
CA VAL A 8 -5.10 -12.45 -2.51
C VAL A 8 -5.42 -13.68 -1.65
N LYS A 9 -4.40 -14.18 -0.94
CA LYS A 9 -4.52 -15.29 0.01
C LYS A 9 -4.11 -14.81 1.40
N ILE A 10 -5.10 -14.70 2.27
CA ILE A 10 -4.95 -14.41 3.69
C ILE A 10 -5.94 -15.31 4.46
N PRO A 11 -5.69 -15.63 5.74
CA PRO A 11 -6.62 -16.36 6.60
C PRO A 11 -8.06 -15.80 6.59
N ASP A 12 -9.05 -16.69 6.67
CA ASP A 12 -10.47 -16.31 6.58
C ASP A 12 -10.88 -15.32 7.67
N TYR A 13 -10.38 -15.48 8.89
CA TYR A 13 -10.67 -14.56 9.99
C TYR A 13 -10.11 -13.15 9.76
N LEU A 14 -9.02 -13.03 8.97
CA LEU A 14 -8.51 -11.72 8.56
C LEU A 14 -9.37 -11.12 7.44
N LYS A 15 -9.89 -11.93 6.50
CA LYS A 15 -10.85 -11.46 5.50
C LYS A 15 -12.14 -10.97 6.15
N GLU A 16 -12.68 -11.72 7.10
CA GLU A 16 -13.90 -11.34 7.81
C GLU A 16 -13.71 -10.04 8.62
N ARG A 17 -12.54 -9.90 9.26
CA ARG A 17 -12.20 -8.69 10.03
C ARG A 17 -11.90 -7.47 9.16
N TYR A 18 -11.31 -7.69 7.99
CA TYR A 18 -10.88 -6.67 7.04
C TYR A 18 -11.50 -6.97 5.65
N PRO A 19 -12.81 -6.76 5.49
CA PRO A 19 -13.54 -7.23 4.32
C PRO A 19 -13.22 -6.48 3.04
N GLU A 20 -12.77 -5.23 3.10
CA GLU A 20 -12.50 -4.42 1.90
C GLU A 20 -11.00 -4.18 1.71
N GLU A 21 -10.36 -3.62 2.74
CA GLU A 21 -8.95 -3.26 2.72
C GLU A 21 -8.23 -3.68 3.99
N MET A 22 -6.97 -4.03 3.83
CA MET A 22 -6.07 -4.32 4.93
C MET A 22 -4.73 -3.60 4.72
N THR A 23 -4.19 -3.05 5.80
CA THR A 23 -2.85 -2.48 5.85
C THR A 23 -1.98 -3.37 6.73
N ILE A 24 -0.80 -3.72 6.22
CA ILE A 24 0.22 -4.46 6.96
C ILE A 24 1.46 -3.60 7.09
N VAL A 25 2.20 -3.79 8.18
CA VAL A 25 3.46 -3.07 8.44
C VAL A 25 4.59 -4.07 8.41
N LEU A 26 5.54 -3.86 7.49
CA LEU A 26 6.73 -4.68 7.37
C LEU A 26 7.87 -4.05 8.19
N GLN A 27 7.79 -4.20 9.50
CA GLN A 27 8.78 -3.64 10.43
C GLN A 27 9.15 -4.67 11.50
N HIS A 28 10.46 -4.90 11.70
CA HIS A 28 11.10 -5.75 12.73
C HIS A 28 10.68 -7.23 12.79
N GLN A 29 9.43 -7.58 12.52
CA GLN A 29 8.82 -8.89 12.74
C GLN A 29 8.07 -9.34 11.49
N PHE A 30 8.83 -9.57 10.42
CA PHE A 30 8.37 -10.28 9.24
C PHE A 30 9.42 -11.31 8.84
N TYR A 31 8.98 -12.41 8.25
CA TYR A 31 9.84 -13.50 7.81
C TYR A 31 9.41 -13.98 6.44
N ASP A 32 10.29 -14.73 5.77
CA ASP A 32 10.01 -15.38 4.48
C ASP A 32 9.36 -14.44 3.46
N LEU A 33 9.92 -13.23 3.34
CA LEU A 33 9.51 -12.29 2.31
C LEU A 33 10.02 -12.78 0.95
N GLU A 34 9.10 -13.19 0.11
CA GLU A 34 9.35 -13.56 -1.28
C GLU A 34 8.63 -12.57 -2.19
N VAL A 35 9.33 -12.05 -3.19
CA VAL A 35 8.78 -11.07 -4.15
C VAL A 35 9.09 -11.56 -5.56
N ASP A 36 8.09 -11.55 -6.42
CA ASP A 36 8.23 -11.78 -7.85
C ASP A 36 7.59 -10.61 -8.64
N ALA A 37 7.50 -10.76 -9.96
CA ALA A 37 6.97 -9.72 -10.84
C ALA A 37 5.46 -9.46 -10.69
N GLU A 38 4.70 -10.40 -10.10
CA GLU A 38 3.24 -10.34 -10.03
C GLU A 38 2.72 -10.16 -8.61
N LYS A 39 3.46 -10.64 -7.60
CA LYS A 39 3.01 -10.68 -6.21
C LYS A 39 4.18 -10.66 -5.23
N PHE A 40 3.83 -10.47 -3.97
CA PHE A 40 4.70 -10.82 -2.86
C PHE A 40 4.00 -11.76 -1.89
N SER A 41 4.80 -12.49 -1.12
CA SER A 41 4.33 -13.26 0.03
C SER A 41 5.20 -12.99 1.24
N VAL A 42 4.61 -13.03 2.42
CA VAL A 42 5.30 -12.72 3.67
C VAL A 42 4.65 -13.46 4.83
N MET A 43 5.46 -13.83 5.82
CA MET A 43 4.96 -14.36 7.08
C MET A 43 4.93 -13.25 8.14
N LEU A 44 3.75 -13.04 8.72
CA LEU A 44 3.50 -12.07 9.79
C LEU A 44 2.81 -12.75 10.96
N SER A 45 2.97 -12.19 12.16
CA SER A 45 2.30 -12.71 13.35
C SER A 45 1.02 -11.95 13.64
N PHE A 46 -0.08 -12.67 13.77
CA PHE A 46 -1.39 -12.14 14.18
C PHE A 46 -1.80 -12.84 15.47
N ASN A 47 -1.98 -12.08 16.56
CA ASN A 47 -2.27 -12.65 17.88
C ASN A 47 -1.29 -13.79 18.27
N ASN A 48 0.00 -13.57 18.00
CA ASN A 48 1.09 -14.53 18.24
C ASN A 48 1.04 -15.81 17.38
N VAL A 49 0.15 -15.88 16.39
CA VAL A 49 0.08 -16.96 15.41
C VAL A 49 0.73 -16.49 14.11
N PRO A 50 1.79 -17.18 13.63
CA PRO A 50 2.40 -16.87 12.35
C PRO A 50 1.47 -17.28 11.20
N GLU A 51 1.18 -16.33 10.32
CA GLU A 51 0.33 -16.51 9.14
C GLU A 51 1.06 -16.07 7.89
N ARG A 52 0.88 -16.82 6.81
CA ARG A 52 1.42 -16.47 5.51
C ARG A 52 0.39 -15.69 4.71
N LEU A 53 0.77 -14.50 4.25
CA LEU A 53 -0.01 -13.70 3.31
C LEU A 53 0.60 -13.81 1.92
N THR A 54 -0.24 -13.89 0.88
CA THR A 54 0.16 -13.74 -0.52
C THR A 54 -0.70 -12.67 -1.16
N ILE A 55 -0.06 -11.62 -1.66
CA ILE A 55 -0.72 -10.40 -2.11
C ILE A 55 -0.19 -10.05 -3.51
N PRO A 56 -1.04 -10.10 -4.55
CA PRO A 56 -0.70 -9.56 -5.87
C PRO A 56 -0.30 -8.10 -5.78
N LEU A 57 0.70 -7.67 -6.56
CA LEU A 57 1.13 -6.27 -6.61
C LEU A 57 -0.02 -5.37 -7.10
N SER A 58 -0.87 -5.88 -7.99
CA SER A 58 -2.09 -5.21 -8.46
C SER A 58 -3.13 -4.96 -7.38
N ALA A 59 -2.98 -5.55 -6.18
CA ALA A 59 -3.86 -5.33 -5.04
C ALA A 59 -3.38 -4.28 -4.06
N ILE A 60 -2.16 -3.78 -4.22
CA ILE A 60 -1.62 -2.72 -3.39
C ILE A 60 -2.32 -1.41 -3.75
N THR A 61 -2.98 -0.81 -2.76
CA THR A 61 -3.67 0.48 -2.90
C THR A 61 -2.81 1.64 -2.43
N ILE A 62 -2.01 1.43 -1.39
CA ILE A 62 -1.10 2.43 -0.81
C ILE A 62 0.20 1.74 -0.41
N PHE A 63 1.33 2.40 -0.67
CA PHE A 63 2.65 2.09 -0.14
C PHE A 63 3.18 3.31 0.62
N ALA A 64 3.83 3.11 1.76
CA ALA A 64 4.32 4.20 2.60
C ALA A 64 5.64 3.83 3.27
N ASP A 65 6.61 4.75 3.23
CA ASP A 65 7.87 4.68 3.96
C ASP A 65 8.05 5.90 4.88
N PRO A 66 7.82 5.74 6.20
CA PRO A 66 8.00 6.81 7.19
C PRO A 66 9.42 7.32 7.38
N SER A 67 10.44 6.54 7.03
CA SER A 67 11.83 6.93 7.27
C SER A 67 12.27 8.11 6.40
N VAL A 68 11.63 8.26 5.23
CA VAL A 68 11.91 9.30 4.23
C VAL A 68 10.68 10.14 3.90
N ASN A 69 9.60 10.03 4.68
CA ASN A 69 8.32 10.71 4.47
C ASN A 69 7.75 10.54 3.05
N PHE A 70 7.75 9.30 2.57
CA PHE A 70 7.34 8.93 1.22
C PHE A 70 6.06 8.09 1.23
N ALA A 71 5.17 8.31 0.26
CA ALA A 71 4.01 7.47 0.03
C ALA A 71 3.62 7.46 -1.46
N LEU A 72 3.12 6.31 -1.90
CA LEU A 72 2.49 6.10 -3.20
C LEU A 72 1.05 5.67 -2.97
N GLN A 73 0.13 6.25 -3.72
CA GLN A 73 -1.26 5.80 -3.80
C GLN A 73 -1.56 5.34 -5.22
N PHE A 74 -2.04 4.11 -5.34
CA PHE A 74 -2.41 3.48 -6.60
C PHE A 74 -3.92 3.63 -6.81
N GLN A 75 -4.31 3.98 -8.03
CA GLN A 75 -5.71 3.99 -8.46
C GLN A 75 -5.97 2.74 -9.29
N PRO A 76 -7.14 2.09 -9.14
CA PRO A 76 -7.52 1.01 -10.04
C PRO A 76 -7.54 1.55 -11.47
N LEU A 77 -6.84 0.88 -12.38
CA LEU A 77 -6.85 1.23 -13.80
C LEU A 77 -8.29 1.16 -14.29
N SER A 78 -8.84 2.29 -14.74
CA SER A 78 -10.07 2.28 -15.50
C SER A 78 -9.75 1.85 -16.94
N GLU A 79 -10.71 1.27 -17.67
CA GLU A 79 -10.51 0.81 -19.05
C GLU A 79 -10.09 1.93 -20.03
N GLU A 80 -10.04 3.19 -19.57
CA GLU A 80 -9.59 4.36 -20.33
C GLU A 80 -8.10 4.73 -20.10
N ASP A 81 -7.38 4.05 -19.21
CA ASP A 81 -6.02 4.43 -18.76
C ASP A 81 -4.86 3.63 -19.41
N ASP A 82 -5.12 2.86 -20.47
CA ASP A 82 -4.13 1.97 -21.11
C ASP A 82 -3.03 2.70 -21.93
N GLU A 83 -3.11 4.02 -22.09
CA GLU A 83 -2.07 4.82 -22.74
C GLU A 83 -1.32 5.68 -21.71
N ASP A 84 -0.01 5.47 -21.61
CA ASP A 84 0.97 6.30 -20.90
C ASP A 84 1.02 6.20 -19.36
N ILE A 85 1.45 5.06 -18.82
CA ILE A 85 2.19 5.06 -17.54
C ILE A 85 3.69 5.08 -17.88
N ARG A 86 4.23 6.26 -18.16
CA ARG A 86 5.68 6.50 -18.04
C ARG A 86 5.98 6.72 -16.56
N PHE A 87 6.75 5.82 -15.95
CA PHE A 87 7.43 6.10 -14.69
C PHE A 87 8.55 7.08 -14.99
N ASP A 88 8.28 8.37 -14.82
CA ASP A 88 9.36 9.33 -14.69
C ASP A 88 9.95 9.12 -13.30
N ALA A 89 11.01 8.31 -13.24
CA ALA A 89 11.94 8.34 -12.14
C ALA A 89 12.75 9.64 -12.28
N GLU A 90 12.08 10.79 -12.11
CA GLU A 90 12.79 12.06 -11.98
C GLU A 90 13.57 11.99 -10.67
N GLU A 91 14.88 11.84 -10.83
CA GLU A 91 15.90 12.21 -9.87
C GLU A 91 15.48 13.55 -9.25
N LEU A 92 15.36 13.61 -7.93
CA LEU A 92 14.89 14.78 -7.18
C LEU A 92 15.85 15.96 -7.37
N ASP A 93 15.72 16.69 -8.47
CA ASP A 93 16.27 18.03 -8.61
C ASP A 93 15.25 19.03 -8.04
N LEU A 94 15.65 19.62 -6.91
CA LEU A 94 14.94 20.72 -6.28
C LEU A 94 14.97 21.93 -7.22
N ASP A 95 13.82 22.58 -7.36
CA ASP A 95 13.54 23.81 -8.10
C ASP A 95 13.10 23.65 -9.56
N LYS A 96 11.77 23.61 -9.77
CA LYS A 96 11.06 24.63 -10.56
C LYS A 96 9.53 24.48 -10.53
N ASP A 97 8.93 25.66 -10.67
CA ASP A 97 7.51 25.98 -10.66
C ASP A 97 6.80 25.53 -11.95
N ASP A 98 5.48 25.37 -11.82
CA ASP A 98 4.42 25.32 -12.84
C ASP A 98 3.79 23.97 -13.29
N LYS A 99 2.46 24.08 -13.46
CA LYS A 99 1.35 23.12 -13.52
C LYS A 99 1.48 22.00 -14.57
N GLN A 100 1.14 20.76 -14.22
CA GLN A 100 -0.01 19.99 -14.77
C GLN A 100 -0.14 18.55 -14.27
N LYS A 101 -1.42 18.11 -14.18
CA LYS A 101 -1.98 16.74 -14.15
C LYS A 101 -1.49 15.79 -13.03
N LYS A 102 -2.32 15.68 -11.98
CA LYS A 102 -2.17 14.71 -10.89
C LYS A 102 -2.34 13.27 -11.41
N LYS A 103 -1.24 12.60 -11.71
CA LYS A 103 -1.17 11.14 -11.86
C LYS A 103 -0.24 10.62 -10.75
N GLY A 104 -0.81 9.89 -9.79
CA GLY A 104 -0.15 9.51 -8.53
C GLY A 104 -0.17 10.65 -7.51
N GLU A 105 -0.98 10.54 -6.46
CA GLU A 105 -0.97 11.53 -5.37
C GLU A 105 0.06 11.11 -4.32
N VAL A 106 1.20 11.81 -4.30
CA VAL A 106 2.15 11.72 -3.18
C VAL A 106 1.54 12.48 -2.02
N VAL A 107 1.07 11.73 -1.02
CA VAL A 107 0.47 12.29 0.21
C VAL A 107 1.48 12.22 1.36
N SER A 108 1.68 13.33 2.06
CA SER A 108 2.49 13.34 3.28
C SER A 108 1.86 12.44 4.35
N LEU A 109 2.69 11.67 5.07
CA LEU A 109 2.22 10.68 6.06
C LEU A 109 1.45 11.29 7.23
N ASP A 110 1.65 12.58 7.50
CA ASP A 110 0.89 13.32 8.53
C ASP A 110 -0.61 13.43 8.21
N SER A 111 -1.00 13.28 6.93
CA SER A 111 -2.41 13.19 6.52
C SER A 111 -3.11 11.93 7.04
N PHE A 112 -2.35 10.86 7.33
CA PHE A 112 -2.89 9.61 7.90
C PHE A 112 -2.97 9.61 9.42
N ARG A 113 -2.21 10.48 10.11
CA ARG A 113 -2.13 10.50 11.59
C ARG A 113 -3.30 11.19 12.29
N LYS A 114 -4.32 11.68 11.57
CA LYS A 114 -5.45 12.41 12.15
C LYS A 114 -6.79 11.66 12.04
N LYS A 115 -7.07 10.79 13.03
CA LYS A 115 -8.40 10.68 13.67
C LYS A 115 -8.50 9.83 14.96
N ASP A 116 -7.50 9.84 15.85
CA ASP A 116 -7.62 9.26 17.21
C ASP A 116 -7.41 10.28 18.34
N LYS A 117 -7.93 11.51 18.16
CA LYS A 117 -8.08 12.49 19.25
C LYS A 117 -9.40 13.23 19.10
N ASP A 118 -10.47 12.61 19.59
CA ASP A 118 -11.50 13.27 20.41
C ASP A 118 -12.56 12.25 20.81
N LYS A 119 -12.33 11.57 21.92
CA LYS A 119 -13.36 10.96 22.77
C LYS A 119 -12.78 10.64 24.15
N ASP A 120 -12.41 11.70 24.86
CA ASP A 120 -12.33 11.70 26.32
C ASP A 120 -12.57 13.12 26.82
N LYS A 121 -13.86 13.50 26.89
CA LYS A 121 -14.38 14.33 27.98
C LYS A 121 -15.90 14.26 28.05
#